data_AF-A0A378L743-F1
#
_entry.id   AF-A0A378L743-F1
#
_cell.length_a   1.000
_cell.length_b   1.000
_cell.length_c   1.000
_cell.angle_alpha   90.00
_cell.angle_beta   90.00
_cell.angle_gamma   90.00
#
_symmetry.space_group_name_H-M   'P 1'
#
loop_
_entity.id
_entity.type
_entity.pdbx_description
1 polymer ?
#
loop_
_entity_poly.entity_id
_entity_poly.type
_entity_poly.pdbx_seq_one_letter_code
_entity_poly.pdbx_strand_id
1 'polypeptide(L)'
;MIKNFSLSSLLILSSFIAAPGIGFSDPTGYGISVFCPNAQGTQNVVTNFGSYIGGYGVEAIFSQTLQVYFRSTGSVQNVPANLINYSNDSVTYSSATGTVTCSYQSNNPTDPRFTVTYTLANALGGTVQAQSNNSISITIPAGLRG
;
A
#
# COMPACT_ATOMS: atom_id res chain seq x y z
N MET A 1 -44.20 23.85 65.53
CA MET A 1 -43.64 22.58 65.02
C MET A 1 -43.90 22.56 63.52
N ILE A 2 -42.82 22.59 62.73
CA ILE A 2 -42.78 23.06 61.33
C ILE A 2 -43.24 21.96 60.36
N LYS A 3 -44.12 22.31 59.41
CA LYS A 3 -44.56 21.46 58.31
C LYS A 3 -43.49 21.45 57.21
N ASN A 4 -42.93 20.29 56.90
CA ASN A 4 -42.06 20.10 55.73
C ASN A 4 -42.91 19.55 54.58
N PHE A 5 -43.31 20.42 53.65
CA PHE A 5 -43.77 20.01 52.32
C PHE A 5 -42.55 19.92 51.40
N SER A 6 -42.22 18.71 50.97
CA SER A 6 -41.19 18.47 49.95
C SER A 6 -41.83 18.55 48.57
N LEU A 7 -41.54 19.62 47.83
CA LEU A 7 -41.83 19.74 46.40
C LEU A 7 -40.62 19.23 45.61
N SER A 8 -40.72 18.02 45.06
CA SER A 8 -39.73 17.48 44.13
C SER A 8 -40.11 17.88 42.70
N SER A 9 -39.44 18.89 42.16
CA SER A 9 -39.55 19.26 40.75
C SER A 9 -38.76 18.28 39.88
N LEU A 10 -39.45 17.54 39.01
CA LEU A 10 -38.83 16.79 37.89
C LEU A 10 -38.35 17.79 36.83
N LEU A 11 -37.04 18.00 36.74
CA LEU A 11 -36.39 18.64 35.59
C LEU A 11 -36.20 17.59 34.48
N ILE A 12 -37.17 17.54 33.56
CA ILE A 12 -37.02 16.83 32.29
C ILE A 12 -36.29 17.78 31.33
N LEU A 13 -34.95 17.80 31.36
CA LEU A 13 -34.18 18.41 30.28
C LEU A 13 -34.12 17.41 29.12
N SER A 14 -35.03 17.57 28.17
CA SER A 14 -34.94 16.97 26.85
C SER A 14 -33.87 17.69 26.03
N SER A 15 -32.61 17.31 26.22
CA SER A 15 -31.55 17.67 25.27
C SER A 15 -31.62 16.71 24.09
N PHE A 16 -32.33 17.13 23.04
CA PHE A 16 -32.09 16.63 21.69
C PHE A 16 -30.68 17.09 21.28
N ILE A 17 -29.68 16.28 21.61
CA ILE A 17 -28.37 16.41 20.98
C ILE A 17 -28.61 15.92 19.55
N ALA A 18 -28.80 16.86 18.62
CA ALA A 18 -28.65 16.56 17.20
C ALA A 18 -27.24 15.99 17.06
N ALA A 19 -27.14 14.66 16.97
CA ALA A 19 -25.89 14.01 16.66
C ALA A 19 -25.39 14.67 15.36
N PRO A 20 -24.13 15.16 15.31
CA PRO A 20 -23.58 15.62 14.06
C PRO A 20 -23.74 14.46 13.08
N GLY A 21 -24.44 14.71 11.98
CA GLY A 21 -24.63 13.72 10.94
C GLY A 21 -23.28 13.11 10.61
N ILE A 22 -23.21 11.79 10.67
CA ILE A 22 -22.03 11.03 10.27
C ILE A 22 -21.84 11.33 8.79
N GLY A 23 -20.98 12.30 8.48
CA GLY A 23 -20.61 12.62 7.11
C GLY A 23 -19.80 11.46 6.58
N PHE A 24 -20.43 10.57 5.83
CA PHE A 24 -19.70 9.56 5.08
C PHE A 24 -18.95 10.28 3.96
N SER A 25 -17.66 10.55 4.18
CA SER A 25 -16.77 10.84 3.08
C SER A 25 -16.64 9.56 2.26
N ASP A 26 -17.24 9.51 1.08
CA ASP A 26 -16.93 8.51 0.05
C ASP A 26 -15.89 9.14 -0.88
N PRO A 27 -14.58 8.98 -0.59
CA PRO A 27 -13.56 9.59 -1.41
C PRO A 27 -13.62 9.00 -2.82
N THR A 28 -13.76 9.86 -3.83
CA THR A 28 -13.52 9.40 -5.20
C THR A 28 -12.04 9.06 -5.34
N GLY A 29 -11.74 7.94 -5.97
CA GLY A 29 -10.36 7.52 -6.17
C GLY A 29 -10.10 7.03 -7.58
N TYR A 30 -8.83 7.01 -7.95
CA TYR A 30 -8.38 6.38 -9.18
C TYR A 30 -7.65 5.07 -8.87
N GLY A 31 -7.84 4.09 -9.74
CA GLY A 31 -7.18 2.79 -9.64
C GLY A 31 -5.81 2.83 -10.31
N ILE A 32 -4.80 2.35 -9.58
CA ILE A 32 -3.48 2.03 -10.10
C ILE A 32 -3.27 0.52 -9.97
N SER A 33 -2.68 -0.10 -10.99
CA SER A 33 -2.11 -1.45 -10.86
C SER A 33 -0.61 -1.41 -11.09
N VAL A 34 0.13 -1.98 -10.16
CA VAL A 34 1.60 -2.06 -10.21
C VAL A 34 2.00 -3.51 -10.38
N PHE A 35 2.89 -3.77 -11.33
CA PHE A 35 3.49 -5.06 -11.61
C PHE A 35 4.97 -4.98 -11.27
N CYS A 36 5.39 -5.84 -10.35
CA CYS A 36 6.78 -5.96 -9.95
C CYS A 36 7.62 -6.51 -11.11
N PRO A 37 8.90 -6.11 -11.22
CA PRO A 37 9.82 -6.79 -12.12
C PRO A 37 9.93 -8.28 -11.75
N ASN A 38 10.13 -9.12 -12.75
CA ASN A 38 10.41 -10.54 -12.53
C ASN A 38 11.86 -10.73 -12.07
N ALA A 39 12.14 -11.81 -11.35
CA ALA A 39 13.53 -12.21 -11.09
C ALA A 39 14.21 -12.86 -12.31
N GLN A 40 13.42 -13.34 -13.28
CA GLN A 40 13.87 -14.14 -14.42
C GLN A 40 13.10 -13.76 -15.69
N GLY A 41 13.67 -14.11 -16.85
CA GLY A 41 13.09 -13.85 -18.16
C GLY A 41 13.89 -12.82 -18.96
N THR A 42 13.27 -12.29 -20.03
CA THR A 42 13.93 -11.38 -20.98
C THR A 42 13.47 -9.94 -20.86
N GLN A 43 12.35 -9.68 -20.18
CA GLN A 43 11.75 -8.35 -20.05
C GLN A 43 11.38 -8.06 -18.61
N ASN A 44 11.54 -6.79 -18.22
CA ASN A 44 11.15 -6.28 -16.91
C ASN A 44 11.73 -7.13 -15.77
N VAL A 45 13.04 -7.41 -15.84
CA VAL A 45 13.74 -8.24 -14.85
C VAL A 45 14.56 -7.40 -13.88
N VAL A 46 14.65 -7.84 -12.63
CA VAL A 46 15.63 -7.31 -11.69
C VAL A 46 17.03 -7.83 -12.00
N THR A 47 18.03 -7.00 -11.77
CA THR A 47 19.45 -7.33 -11.90
C THR A 47 20.17 -6.93 -10.62
N ASN A 48 21.08 -7.78 -10.16
CA ASN A 48 21.96 -7.48 -9.04
C ASN A 48 23.23 -6.79 -9.54
N PHE A 49 23.39 -5.51 -9.19
CA PHE A 49 24.54 -4.67 -9.54
C PHE A 49 25.64 -4.69 -8.46
N GLY A 50 25.61 -5.66 -7.54
CA GLY A 50 26.54 -5.81 -6.42
C GLY A 50 26.24 -4.87 -5.25
N SER A 51 26.10 -3.56 -5.52
CA SER A 51 25.76 -2.56 -4.50
C SER A 51 24.27 -2.40 -4.26
N TYR A 52 23.44 -2.76 -5.25
CA TYR A 52 21.99 -2.73 -5.16
C TYR A 52 21.38 -3.71 -6.18
N ILE A 53 20.11 -4.04 -6.00
CA ILE A 53 19.31 -4.79 -6.98
C ILE A 53 18.25 -3.85 -7.53
N GLY A 54 18.05 -3.86 -8.85
CA GLY A 54 17.03 -3.02 -9.47
C GLY A 54 16.61 -3.50 -10.84
N GLY A 55 15.45 -3.02 -11.29
CA GLY A 55 14.84 -3.45 -12.55
C GLY A 55 13.58 -2.66 -12.85
N TYR A 56 13.14 -2.72 -14.10
CA TYR A 56 11.90 -2.07 -14.52
C TYR A 56 10.71 -2.98 -14.29
N GLY A 57 9.74 -2.50 -13.52
CA GLY A 57 8.38 -3.03 -13.50
C GLY A 57 7.46 -2.16 -14.33
N VAL A 58 6.16 -2.30 -14.10
CA VAL A 58 5.13 -1.58 -14.85
C VAL A 58 4.09 -1.01 -13.89
N GLU A 59 3.70 0.23 -14.15
CA GLU A 59 2.56 0.88 -13.51
C GLU A 59 1.48 1.13 -14.57
N ALA A 60 0.24 0.74 -14.28
CA ALA A 60 -0.92 0.97 -15.12
C ALA A 60 -1.89 1.89 -14.38
N ILE A 61 -2.15 3.06 -14.96
CA ILE A 61 -3.11 4.05 -14.45
C ILE A 61 -4.07 4.38 -15.59
N PHE A 62 -5.37 4.20 -15.36
CA PHE A 62 -6.39 4.33 -16.41
C PHE A 62 -6.07 3.46 -17.64
N SER A 63 -5.86 4.08 -18.82
CA SER A 63 -5.51 3.41 -20.08
C SER A 63 -4.02 3.56 -20.43
N GLN A 64 -3.19 4.03 -19.49
CA GLN A 64 -1.76 4.23 -19.70
C GLN A 64 -0.94 3.21 -18.92
N THR A 65 0.11 2.73 -19.57
CA THR A 65 1.08 1.79 -19.01
C THR A 65 2.45 2.43 -19.06
N LEU A 66 3.08 2.60 -17.90
CA LEU A 66 4.36 3.28 -17.72
C LEU A 66 5.39 2.29 -17.16
N GLN A 67 6.62 2.35 -17.67
CA GLN A 67 7.73 1.64 -17.05
C GLN A 67 8.20 2.41 -15.83
N VAL A 68 8.37 1.70 -14.71
CA VAL A 68 8.79 2.28 -13.45
C VAL A 68 9.96 1.50 -12.88
N TYR A 69 10.92 2.21 -12.30
CA TYR A 69 12.15 1.59 -11.81
C TYR A 69 12.03 1.23 -10.34
N PHE A 70 12.26 -0.05 -10.04
CA PHE A 70 12.34 -0.55 -8.69
C PHE A 70 13.80 -0.69 -8.27
N ARG A 71 14.07 -0.38 -7.00
CA ARG A 71 15.41 -0.48 -6.43
C ARG A 71 15.37 -1.03 -5.01
N SER A 72 16.33 -1.86 -4.66
CA SER A 72 16.52 -2.34 -3.29
C SER A 72 16.82 -1.19 -2.33
N THR A 73 16.20 -1.24 -1.16
CA THR A 73 16.51 -0.36 -0.03
C THR A 73 17.52 -1.04 0.88
N GLY A 74 18.54 -0.30 1.32
CA GLY A 74 19.61 -0.83 2.17
C GLY A 74 20.70 -1.59 1.40
N SER A 75 21.57 -2.27 2.15
CA SER A 75 22.70 -3.02 1.61
C SER A 75 22.27 -4.40 1.11
N VAL A 76 22.55 -4.69 -0.15
CA VAL A 76 22.42 -6.03 -0.71
C VAL A 76 23.66 -6.83 -0.30
N GLN A 77 23.47 -7.88 0.51
CA GLN A 77 24.55 -8.74 0.99
C GLN A 77 24.19 -10.19 0.72
N ASN A 78 25.16 -10.97 0.24
CA ASN A 78 25.03 -12.41 -0.01
C ASN A 78 23.93 -12.81 -1.03
N VAL A 79 23.38 -11.88 -1.81
CA VAL A 79 22.53 -12.19 -2.96
C VAL A 79 23.44 -12.47 -4.17
N PRO A 80 23.30 -13.62 -4.87
CA PRO A 80 24.11 -13.92 -6.04
C PRO A 80 23.83 -12.93 -7.18
N ALA A 81 24.81 -12.76 -8.08
CA ALA A 81 24.63 -11.95 -9.28
C ALA A 81 23.58 -12.56 -10.23
N ASN A 82 23.51 -13.89 -10.28
CA ASN A 82 22.53 -14.63 -11.06
C ASN A 82 21.28 -14.91 -10.21
N LEU A 83 20.13 -14.42 -10.65
CA LEU A 83 18.86 -14.51 -9.94
C LEU A 83 17.94 -15.63 -10.47
N ILE A 84 18.45 -16.59 -11.25
CA ILE A 84 17.69 -17.71 -11.84
C ILE A 84 16.96 -18.63 -10.84
N ASN A 85 17.30 -18.55 -9.55
CA ASN A 85 16.66 -19.32 -8.49
C ASN A 85 15.58 -18.51 -7.76
N TYR A 86 15.46 -17.23 -8.05
CA TYR A 86 14.54 -16.32 -7.38
C TYR A 86 13.23 -16.20 -8.13
N SER A 87 12.15 -16.04 -7.40
CA SER A 87 10.83 -15.70 -7.93
C SER A 87 10.17 -14.64 -7.05
N ASN A 88 9.17 -13.96 -7.61
CA ASN A 88 8.32 -13.04 -6.87
C ASN A 88 7.55 -13.83 -5.82
N ASP A 89 7.75 -13.46 -4.56
CA ASP A 89 7.12 -14.10 -3.42
C ASP A 89 5.88 -13.32 -2.99
N SER A 90 6.04 -12.02 -2.78
CA SER A 90 4.98 -11.15 -2.32
C SER A 90 5.18 -9.72 -2.82
N VAL A 91 4.07 -9.02 -3.01
CA VAL A 91 4.05 -7.56 -3.20
C VAL A 91 3.35 -6.97 -2.00
N THR A 92 3.75 -5.80 -1.51
CA THR A 92 3.05 -5.08 -0.44
C THR A 92 3.02 -3.59 -0.76
N TYR A 93 2.10 -2.86 -0.13
CA TYR A 93 2.00 -1.42 -0.27
C TYR A 93 1.81 -0.75 1.09
N SER A 94 2.55 0.34 1.30
CA SER A 94 2.48 1.18 2.49
C SER A 94 1.70 2.45 2.17
N SER A 95 0.49 2.58 2.71
CA SER A 95 -0.32 3.80 2.56
C SER A 95 0.28 5.02 3.26
N ALA A 96 1.19 4.81 4.22
CA ALA A 96 1.88 5.88 4.93
C ALA A 96 3.02 6.51 4.12
N THR A 97 3.60 5.76 3.16
CA THR A 97 4.75 6.23 2.36
C THR A 97 4.50 6.22 0.86
N GLY A 98 3.39 5.62 0.40
CA GLY A 98 3.12 5.42 -1.02
C GLY A 98 4.04 4.38 -1.67
N THR A 99 4.72 3.55 -0.89
CA THR A 99 5.75 2.63 -1.39
C THR A 99 5.19 1.25 -1.67
N VAL A 100 5.41 0.76 -2.88
CA VAL A 100 5.23 -0.65 -3.25
C VAL A 100 6.54 -1.39 -3.02
N THR A 101 6.48 -2.50 -2.29
CA THR A 101 7.64 -3.36 -2.01
C THR A 101 7.40 -4.74 -2.61
N CYS A 102 8.29 -5.15 -3.51
CA CYS A 102 8.30 -6.47 -4.11
C CYS A 102 9.37 -7.31 -3.40
N SER A 103 8.97 -8.43 -2.82
CA SER A 103 9.85 -9.39 -2.16
C SER A 103 10.13 -10.56 -3.07
N TYR A 104 11.37 -11.03 -3.04
CA TYR A 104 11.82 -12.17 -3.82
C TYR A 104 12.40 -13.24 -2.90
N GLN A 105 12.10 -14.48 -3.23
CA GLN A 105 12.58 -15.64 -2.51
C GLN A 105 13.30 -16.57 -3.47
N SER A 106 14.46 -17.08 -3.06
CA SER A 106 15.16 -18.14 -3.77
C SER A 106 14.57 -19.51 -3.43
N ASN A 107 14.55 -20.41 -4.40
CA ASN A 107 14.30 -21.84 -4.16
C ASN A 107 15.52 -22.55 -3.53
N ASN A 108 16.68 -21.90 -3.52
CA ASN A 108 17.88 -22.37 -2.84
C ASN A 108 17.87 -21.88 -1.38
N PRO A 109 17.88 -22.77 -0.37
CA PRO A 109 17.76 -22.37 1.04
C PRO A 109 18.94 -21.56 1.58
N THR A 110 20.10 -21.56 0.91
CA THR A 110 21.27 -20.77 1.33
C THR A 110 21.20 -19.31 0.88
N ASP A 111 20.33 -19.01 -0.07
CA ASP A 111 20.26 -17.71 -0.71
C ASP A 111 19.29 -16.79 0.07
N PRO A 112 19.73 -15.59 0.48
CA PRO A 112 18.89 -14.69 1.28
C PRO A 112 17.75 -14.09 0.45
N ARG A 113 16.64 -13.77 1.09
CA ARG A 113 15.57 -12.97 0.47
C ARG A 113 16.06 -11.56 0.22
N PHE A 114 15.51 -10.92 -0.82
CA PHE A 114 15.72 -9.49 -1.05
C PHE A 114 14.41 -8.80 -1.43
N THR A 115 14.40 -7.48 -1.29
CA THR A 115 13.27 -6.63 -1.65
C THR A 115 13.71 -5.50 -2.56
N VAL A 116 12.82 -5.11 -3.47
CA VAL A 116 12.96 -3.87 -4.25
C VAL A 116 11.71 -3.04 -4.06
N THR A 117 11.87 -1.73 -4.09
CA THR A 117 10.79 -0.79 -3.82
C THR A 117 10.62 0.22 -4.94
N TYR A 118 9.38 0.65 -5.13
CA TYR A 118 9.01 1.79 -5.97
C TYR A 118 8.04 2.68 -5.19
N THR A 119 8.30 3.98 -5.15
CA THR A 119 7.42 4.95 -4.50
C THR A 119 6.52 5.60 -5.55
N LEU A 120 5.22 5.33 -5.42
CA LEU A 120 4.19 5.90 -6.28
C LEU A 120 4.00 7.39 -5.96
N ALA A 121 3.84 8.20 -7.00
CA ALA A 121 3.51 9.61 -6.83
C ALA A 121 2.07 9.76 -6.32
N ASN A 122 1.86 10.62 -5.32
CA ASN A 122 0.55 10.94 -4.74
C ASN A 122 -0.22 9.74 -4.15
N ALA A 123 0.45 8.62 -3.88
CA ALA A 123 -0.20 7.42 -3.35
C ALA A 123 -0.21 7.38 -1.82
N LEU A 124 -0.37 8.50 -1.13
CA LEU A 124 -0.56 8.48 0.32
C LEU A 124 -2.03 8.22 0.63
N GLY A 125 -2.31 7.42 1.67
CA GLY A 125 -3.67 7.09 2.07
C GLY A 125 -4.44 6.20 1.09
N GLY A 126 -3.77 5.60 0.10
CA GLY A 126 -4.37 4.63 -0.80
C GLY A 126 -4.78 3.33 -0.09
N THR A 127 -5.64 2.57 -0.74
CA THR A 127 -6.16 1.29 -0.23
C THR A 127 -5.90 0.17 -1.23
N VAL A 128 -5.45 -0.98 -0.74
CA VAL A 128 -5.23 -2.16 -1.59
C VAL A 128 -6.59 -2.76 -1.96
N GLN A 129 -6.83 -2.92 -3.26
CA GLN A 129 -8.04 -3.52 -3.82
C GLN A 129 -7.85 -5.00 -4.14
N ALA A 130 -6.70 -5.32 -4.73
CA ALA A 130 -6.34 -6.68 -5.11
C ALA A 130 -4.82 -6.83 -5.05
N GLN A 131 -4.36 -8.06 -4.86
CA GLN A 131 -2.94 -8.34 -4.68
C GLN A 131 -2.65 -9.78 -5.12
N SER A 132 -1.49 -9.96 -5.73
CA SER A 132 -0.91 -11.25 -6.07
C SER A 132 0.57 -11.26 -5.66
N ASN A 133 1.28 -12.32 -6.01
CA ASN A 133 2.72 -12.43 -5.73
C ASN A 133 3.56 -11.46 -6.56
N ASN A 134 3.06 -10.99 -7.71
CA ASN A 134 3.80 -10.09 -8.61
C ASN A 134 3.06 -8.79 -8.98
N SER A 135 1.84 -8.60 -8.51
CA SER A 135 1.06 -7.40 -8.80
C SER A 135 0.24 -6.93 -7.61
N ILE A 136 -0.07 -5.64 -7.59
CA ILE A 136 -0.95 -5.03 -6.61
C ILE A 136 -1.79 -3.94 -7.26
N SER A 137 -3.08 -3.94 -6.97
CA SER A 137 -4.02 -2.91 -7.39
C SER A 137 -4.41 -2.06 -6.19
N ILE A 138 -4.27 -0.74 -6.32
CA ILE A 138 -4.44 0.25 -5.26
C ILE A 138 -5.45 1.29 -5.75
N THR A 139 -6.37 1.70 -4.89
CA THR A 139 -7.21 2.88 -5.10
C THR A 139 -6.63 4.05 -4.31
N ILE A 140 -6.33 5.16 -4.99
CA ILE A 140 -5.79 6.36 -4.36
C ILE A 140 -6.92 7.40 -4.23
N PRO A 141 -7.14 7.99 -3.05
CA PRO A 141 -8.13 9.05 -2.87
C PRO A 141 -7.72 10.31 -3.65
N ALA A 142 -8.64 10.85 -4.45
CA ALA A 142 -8.45 12.05 -5.27
C ALA A 142 -9.38 13.22 -4.88
N GLY A 143 -10.27 13.02 -3.91
CA GLY A 143 -11.19 14.06 -3.42
C GLY A 143 -12.38 13.46 -2.67
N LEU A 144 -13.32 14.31 -2.27
CA LEU A 144 -14.60 13.90 -1.69
C LEU A 144 -15.69 13.94 -2.77
N ARG A 145 -16.62 12.99 -2.77
CA ARG A 145 -17.89 13.18 -3.49
C ARG A 145 -18.64 14.36 -2.86
N GLY A 146 -18.89 15.40 -3.67
CA GLY A 146 -19.72 16.55 -3.31
C GLY A 146 -21.21 16.24 -3.42
#